data_AF-A0A9D4LIA5-F1
#
_entry.id   AF-A0A9D4LIA5-F1
#
_cell.length_a   1.000
_cell.length_b   1.000
_cell.length_c   1.000
_cell.angle_alpha   90.00
_cell.angle_beta   90.00
_cell.angle_gamma   90.00
#
_symmetry.space_group_name_H-M   'P 1'
#
loop_
_entity.id
_entity.type
_entity.pdbx_description
1 polymer ?
#
loop_
_entity_poly.entity_id
_entity_poly.type
_entity_poly.pdbx_seq_one_letter_code
_entity_poly.pdbx_strand_id
1 'polypeptide(L)'
;MHAIQSGGLVAVMHAIQSGGLVAVMHAIQRVVAVMHAIQSGGLVAVMHAIQSGGLVAVMHAIQSGGLVAVMHAIQSGGLVTVMHALQSGGLVAVMHTIQSGDLVAVMHAIQSGDLVAVMHAIQSGGCNARYTEWWLQNTLPTRL
;
A
#
# COMPACT_ATOMS: atom_id res chain seq x y z
N MET A 1 3.84 -14.03 -10.16
CA MET A 1 3.25 -12.91 -10.90
C MET A 1 1.89 -13.37 -11.41
N HIS A 2 0.80 -12.78 -10.93
CA HIS A 2 -0.55 -13.06 -11.44
C HIS A 2 -1.04 -11.86 -12.23
N ALA A 3 -1.38 -12.08 -13.51
CA ALA A 3 -2.08 -11.12 -14.36
C ALA A 3 -3.55 -11.50 -14.39
N ILE A 4 -4.44 -10.55 -14.07
CA ILE A 4 -5.89 -10.79 -14.03
C ILE A 4 -6.54 -9.97 -15.14
N GLN A 5 -7.21 -10.65 -16.07
CA GLN A 5 -8.00 -10.06 -17.14
C GLN A 5 -9.44 -10.55 -17.03
N SER A 6 -10.40 -9.66 -16.75
CA SER A 6 -11.83 -10.00 -16.68
C SER A 6 -12.70 -8.87 -17.23
N GLY A 7 -13.92 -9.18 -17.66
CA GLY A 7 -14.89 -8.18 -18.18
C GLY A 7 -15.63 -7.36 -17.11
N GLY A 8 -15.44 -7.65 -15.82
CA GLY A 8 -16.20 -7.06 -14.70
C GLY A 8 -15.32 -6.45 -13.61
N LEU A 9 -15.90 -6.25 -12.42
CA LEU A 9 -15.18 -5.85 -11.20
C LEU A 9 -14.19 -6.96 -10.81
N VAL A 10 -12.92 -6.59 -10.57
CA VAL A 10 -11.90 -7.52 -10.08
C VAL A 10 -11.64 -7.27 -8.60
N ALA A 11 -11.92 -8.27 -7.77
CA ALA A 11 -11.52 -8.27 -6.37
C ALA A 11 -10.39 -9.29 -6.18
N VAL A 12 -9.28 -8.84 -5.59
CA VAL A 12 -8.15 -9.70 -5.22
C VAL A 12 -8.03 -9.67 -3.71
N MET A 13 -8.08 -10.84 -3.09
CA MET A 13 -7.90 -10.98 -1.65
C MET A 13 -6.86 -12.05 -1.38
N HIS A 14 -5.84 -11.70 -0.59
CA HIS A 14 -4.88 -12.67 -0.08
C HIS A 14 -4.73 -12.54 1.43
N ALA A 15 -4.80 -13.68 2.11
CA ALA A 15 -4.34 -13.85 3.48
C ALA A 15 -3.08 -14.73 3.45
N ILE A 16 -1.96 -14.23 3.95
CA ILE A 16 -0.67 -14.91 3.89
C ILE A 16 -0.06 -14.96 5.29
N GLN A 17 0.31 -16.17 5.73
CA GLN A 17 1.09 -16.39 6.94
C GLN A 17 2.40 -17.09 6.56
N SER A 18 3.54 -16.51 6.94
CA SER A 18 4.86 -17.04 6.60
C SER A 18 5.85 -16.85 7.77
N GLY A 19 6.77 -17.78 7.93
CA GLY A 19 7.91 -17.61 8.85
C GLY A 19 9.07 -16.82 8.24
N GLY A 20 9.05 -16.54 6.94
CA GLY A 20 10.18 -16.03 6.18
C GLY A 20 9.83 -14.89 5.22
N LEU A 21 10.31 -14.96 3.98
CA LEU A 21 10.04 -13.93 2.98
C LEU A 21 8.61 -14.07 2.43
N VAL A 22 7.90 -12.94 2.30
CA VAL A 22 6.66 -12.82 1.51
C VAL A 22 6.87 -11.81 0.41
N ALA A 23 6.64 -12.21 -0.83
CA ALA A 23 6.67 -11.33 -1.99
C ALA A 23 5.36 -11.45 -2.76
N VAL A 24 4.65 -10.33 -2.92
CA VAL A 24 3.39 -10.25 -3.65
C VAL A 24 3.54 -9.24 -4.79
N MET A 25 3.13 -9.65 -5.99
CA MET A 25 3.18 -8.79 -7.16
C MET A 25 1.94 -9.00 -8.03
N HIS A 26 1.22 -7.91 -8.29
CA HIS A 26 0.07 -7.89 -9.18
C HIS A 26 0.21 -6.81 -10.25
N ALA A 27 -0.15 -7.18 -11.48
CA ALA A 27 -0.43 -6.27 -12.58
C ALA A 27 -1.91 -6.39 -12.94
N ILE A 28 -2.66 -5.30 -12.83
CA ILE A 28 -4.12 -5.33 -12.95
C ILE A 28 -4.61 -4.25 -13.91
N GLN A 29 -5.54 -4.63 -14.78
CA GLN A 29 -6.17 -3.77 -15.79
C GLN A 29 -7.68 -3.78 -15.51
N ARG A 30 -8.29 -2.64 -15.11
CA ARG A 30 -9.74 -2.31 -14.86
C ARG A 30 -10.09 -1.93 -13.39
N VAL A 31 -11.40 -1.82 -13.08
CA VAL A 31 -11.96 -1.43 -11.76
C VAL A 31 -11.66 -2.50 -10.72
N VAL A 32 -10.97 -2.10 -9.64
CA VAL A 32 -10.22 -3.02 -8.80
C VAL A 32 -10.39 -2.71 -7.32
N ALA A 33 -10.68 -3.76 -6.54
CA ALA A 33 -10.46 -3.79 -5.11
C ALA A 33 -9.37 -4.82 -4.79
N VAL A 34 -8.26 -4.38 -4.19
CA VAL A 34 -7.21 -5.27 -3.71
C VAL A 34 -7.15 -5.21 -2.19
N MET A 35 -7.14 -6.38 -1.55
CA MET A 35 -6.93 -6.51 -0.12
C MET A 35 -5.85 -7.55 0.18
N HIS A 36 -4.87 -7.16 0.99
CA HIS A 36 -3.87 -8.08 1.53
C HIS A 36 -3.86 -8.03 3.05
N ALA A 37 -3.94 -9.21 3.68
CA ALA A 37 -3.60 -9.43 5.07
C ALA A 37 -2.35 -10.33 5.13
N ILE A 38 -1.24 -9.81 5.64
CA ILE A 38 0.05 -10.52 5.65
C ILE A 38 0.60 -10.55 7.08
N GLN A 39 0.91 -11.75 7.56
CA GLN A 39 1.68 -11.97 8.78
C GLN A 39 2.97 -12.70 8.43
N SER A 40 4.10 -12.07 8.75
CA SER A 40 5.42 -12.61 8.43
C SER A 40 6.39 -12.50 9.60
N GLY A 41 7.16 -13.56 9.86
CA GLY A 41 8.32 -13.49 10.76
C GLY A 41 9.50 -12.72 10.17
N GLY A 42 9.53 -12.53 8.84
CA GLY A 42 10.65 -11.93 8.11
C GLY A 42 10.20 -10.80 7.19
N LEU A 43 10.86 -10.67 6.04
CA LEU A 43 10.64 -9.60 5.06
C LEU A 43 9.28 -9.71 4.37
N VAL A 44 8.61 -8.57 4.16
CA VAL A 44 7.41 -8.47 3.33
C VAL A 44 7.63 -7.43 2.23
N ALA A 45 7.47 -7.83 0.97
CA ALA A 45 7.49 -6.95 -0.18
C ALA A 45 6.18 -7.07 -0.96
N VAL A 46 5.50 -5.95 -1.18
CA VAL A 46 4.24 -5.92 -1.95
C VAL A 46 4.34 -4.85 -3.03
N MET A 47 4.07 -5.25 -4.27
CA MET A 47 4.12 -4.38 -5.44
C MET A 47 2.84 -4.49 -6.26
N HIS A 48 2.26 -3.34 -6.60
CA HIS A 48 1.13 -3.28 -7.52
C HIS A 48 1.38 -2.29 -8.65
N ALA A 49 1.08 -2.73 -9.87
CA ALA A 49 0.88 -1.89 -11.04
C ALA A 49 -0.59 -1.99 -11.46
N ILE A 50 -1.33 -0.89 -11.40
CA ILE A 50 -2.77 -0.86 -11.66
C ILE A 50 -3.07 0.20 -12.73
N GLN A 51 -3.78 -0.21 -13.78
CA GLN A 51 -4.37 0.69 -14.77
C GLN A 51 -5.89 0.47 -14.78
N SER A 52 -6.68 1.50 -14.53
CA SER A 52 -8.14 1.42 -14.41
C SER A 52 -8.83 2.58 -15.13
N GLY A 53 -9.98 2.32 -15.75
CA GLY A 53 -10.87 3.39 -16.24
C GLY A 53 -11.81 3.95 -15.16
N GLY A 54 -11.85 3.34 -13.97
CA GLY A 54 -12.77 3.71 -12.89
C GLY A 54 -12.15 3.50 -11.51
N LEU A 55 -12.96 3.23 -10.50
CA LEU A 55 -12.52 3.19 -9.10
C LEU A 55 -11.41 2.16 -8.83
N VAL A 56 -10.40 2.58 -8.06
CA VAL A 56 -9.32 1.73 -7.53
C VAL A 56 -9.30 1.84 -6.01
N ALA A 57 -9.46 0.72 -5.33
CA ALA A 57 -9.32 0.62 -3.88
C ALA A 57 -8.23 -0.40 -3.54
N VAL A 58 -7.24 0.01 -2.75
CA VAL A 58 -6.15 -0.86 -2.31
C VAL A 58 -6.00 -0.76 -0.80
N MET A 59 -6.03 -1.92 -0.14
CA MET A 59 -5.91 -2.02 1.31
C MET A 59 -4.87 -3.08 1.69
N HIS A 60 -3.96 -2.69 2.59
CA HIS A 60 -2.98 -3.61 3.18
C HIS A 60 -3.03 -3.56 4.70
N ALA A 61 -3.10 -4.74 5.32
CA ALA A 61 -2.79 -4.97 6.72
C ALA A 61 -1.57 -5.90 6.78
N ILE A 62 -0.43 -5.39 7.24
CA ILE A 62 0.83 -6.13 7.25
C ILE A 62 1.43 -6.10 8.66
N GLN A 63 1.73 -7.29 9.19
CA GLN A 63 2.53 -7.48 10.40
C GLN A 63 3.80 -8.24 10.01
N SER A 64 4.96 -7.67 10.32
CA SER A 64 6.26 -8.24 9.99
C SER A 64 7.20 -8.15 11.19
N GLY A 65 7.98 -9.21 11.44
CA GLY A 65 9.11 -9.16 12.37
C GLY A 65 10.34 -8.43 11.82
N GLY A 66 10.38 -8.16 10.51
CA GLY A 66 11.56 -7.67 9.79
C GLY A 66 11.33 -6.34 9.08
N LEU A 67 11.51 -6.30 7.76
CA LEU A 67 11.30 -5.10 6.94
C LEU A 67 10.03 -5.24 6.08
N VAL A 68 9.29 -4.15 5.96
CA VAL A 68 8.09 -4.03 5.10
C VAL A 68 8.35 -3.02 3.99
N ALA A 69 8.21 -3.45 2.74
CA ALA A 69 8.26 -2.60 1.56
C ALA A 69 6.95 -2.69 0.77
N VAL A 70 6.30 -1.55 0.54
CA VAL A 70 5.06 -1.49 -0.23
C VAL A 70 5.18 -0.44 -1.33
N MET A 71 4.91 -0.84 -2.58
CA MET A 71 5.03 0.02 -3.74
C MET A 71 3.80 -0.05 -4.63
N HIS A 72 3.28 1.11 -5.01
CA HIS A 72 2.15 1.22 -5.92
C HIS A 72 2.46 2.18 -7.06
N ALA A 73 2.19 1.72 -8.28
CA ALA A 73 2.03 2.55 -9.48
C ALA A 73 0.57 2.42 -9.95
N ILE A 74 -0.20 3.50 -9.86
CA ILE A 74 -1.64 3.50 -10.18
C ILE A 74 -1.93 4.58 -11.21
N GLN A 75 -2.56 4.19 -12.31
CA GLN A 75 -3.17 5.10 -13.29
C GLN A 75 -4.67 4.82 -13.33
N SER A 76 -5.48 5.82 -13.03
CA SER A 76 -6.94 5.70 -12.95
C SER A 76 -7.64 6.82 -13.69
N GLY A 77 -8.69 6.49 -14.44
CA GLY A 77 -9.63 7.48 -14.97
C GLY A 77 -10.55 8.08 -13.90
N GLY A 78 -10.68 7.46 -12.72
CA GLY A 78 -11.56 7.89 -11.64
C GLY A 78 -10.92 7.83 -10.26
N LEU A 79 -11.73 7.67 -9.21
CA LEU A 79 -11.30 7.70 -7.80
C LEU A 79 -10.22 6.66 -7.47
N VAL A 80 -9.20 7.07 -6.71
CA VAL A 80 -8.19 6.16 -6.14
C VAL A 80 -8.17 6.29 -4.62
N THR A 81 -8.35 5.17 -3.93
CA THR A 81 -8.22 5.07 -2.47
C THR A 81 -7.15 4.04 -2.12
N VAL A 82 -6.19 4.44 -1.30
CA VAL A 82 -5.12 3.55 -0.82
C VAL A 82 -5.00 3.65 0.70
N MET A 83 -5.04 2.51 1.37
CA MET A 83 -4.98 2.42 2.83
C MET A 83 -3.95 1.37 3.28
N HIS A 84 -3.11 1.75 4.22
CA HIS A 84 -2.13 0.85 4.83
C HIS A 84 -2.20 0.88 6.35
N ALA A 85 -2.26 -0.31 6.96
CA ALA A 85 -1.96 -0.56 8.35
C ALA A 85 -0.73 -1.48 8.42
N LEU A 86 0.43 -0.92 8.77
CA LEU A 86 1.71 -1.63 8.76
C LEU A 86 2.31 -1.66 10.17
N GLN A 87 2.66 -2.84 10.65
CA GLN A 87 3.43 -3.05 11.87
C GLN A 87 4.68 -3.83 11.53
N SER A 88 5.84 -3.30 11.91
CA SER A 88 7.14 -3.87 11.59
C SER A 88 8.08 -3.82 12.78
N GLY A 89 8.81 -4.91 13.02
CA GLY A 89 9.89 -4.96 14.01
C GLY A 89 11.14 -4.16 13.57
N GLY A 90 11.34 -4.00 12.27
CA GLY A 90 12.43 -3.21 11.66
C GLY A 90 11.87 -2.10 10.78
N LEU A 91 12.44 -1.90 9.59
CA LEU A 91 12.11 -0.75 8.72
C LEU A 91 10.76 -0.90 7.99
N VAL A 92 10.13 0.25 7.70
CA VAL A 92 8.97 0.34 6.80
C VAL A 92 9.23 1.36 5.70
N ALA A 93 9.07 0.93 4.45
CA ALA A 93 9.15 1.78 3.27
C ALA A 93 7.85 1.70 2.46
N VAL A 94 7.24 2.85 2.18
CA VAL A 94 6.02 2.94 1.38
C VAL A 94 6.20 3.96 0.27
N MET A 95 5.90 3.57 -0.97
CA MET A 95 6.03 4.41 -2.14
C MET A 95 4.77 4.36 -3.00
N HIS A 96 4.27 5.53 -3.36
CA HIS A 96 3.13 5.70 -4.24
C HIS A 96 3.45 6.61 -5.42
N THR A 97 3.13 6.16 -6.61
CA THR A 97 2.98 6.98 -7.81
C THR A 97 1.54 6.81 -8.32
N ILE A 98 0.73 7.86 -8.21
CA ILE A 98 -0.70 7.80 -8.51
C ILE A 98 -1.05 8.93 -9.48
N GLN A 99 -1.66 8.57 -10.60
CA GLN A 99 -2.30 9.49 -11.53
C GLN A 99 -3.79 9.16 -11.60
N SER A 100 -4.64 10.13 -11.31
CA SER A 100 -6.11 9.98 -11.31
C SER A 100 -6.77 11.11 -12.11
N GLY A 101 -7.86 10.77 -12.83
CA GLY A 101 -8.75 11.76 -13.43
C GLY A 101 -9.54 12.59 -12.42
N ASP A 102 -9.80 12.06 -11.23
CA ASP A 102 -10.73 12.64 -10.24
C ASP A 102 -10.04 12.91 -8.89
N LEU A 103 -10.32 12.09 -7.87
CA LEU A 103 -9.88 12.26 -6.49
C LEU A 103 -8.89 11.14 -6.12
N VAL A 104 -7.92 11.50 -5.28
CA VAL A 104 -6.99 10.55 -4.66
C VAL A 104 -7.06 10.72 -3.15
N ALA A 105 -7.24 9.60 -2.44
CA ALA A 105 -7.14 9.52 -0.99
C ALA A 105 -6.10 8.46 -0.62
N VAL A 106 -5.11 8.84 0.18
CA VAL A 106 -4.11 7.91 0.72
C VAL A 106 -3.99 8.07 2.22
N MET A 107 -4.03 6.95 2.94
CA MET A 107 -3.96 6.89 4.40
C MET A 107 -2.97 5.83 4.86
N HIS A 108 -2.23 6.16 5.93
CA HIS A 108 -1.24 5.29 6.55
C HIS A 108 -1.41 5.28 8.07
N ALA A 109 -1.41 4.09 8.64
CA ALA A 109 -1.12 3.81 10.04
C ALA A 109 0.11 2.91 10.09
N ILE A 110 1.26 3.44 10.49
CA ILE A 110 2.54 2.74 10.43
C ILE A 110 3.19 2.73 11.81
N GLN A 111 3.50 1.54 12.30
CA GLN A 111 4.32 1.31 13.48
C GLN A 111 5.57 0.54 13.07
N SER A 112 6.73 1.06 13.48
CA SER A 112 8.04 0.54 13.13
C SER A 112 8.94 0.56 14.37
N GLY A 113 9.78 -0.47 14.51
CA GLY A 113 10.81 -0.50 15.55
C GLY A 113 11.98 0.44 15.26
N ASP A 114 12.22 0.78 13.99
CA ASP A 114 13.42 1.51 13.55
C ASP A 114 13.08 2.76 12.72
N LEU A 115 12.91 2.61 11.41
CA LEU A 115 12.75 3.70 10.45
C LEU A 115 11.44 3.56 9.68
N VAL A 116 10.81 4.70 9.37
CA VAL A 116 9.68 4.81 8.46
C VAL A 116 10.02 5.79 7.35
N ALA A 117 9.90 5.34 6.11
CA ALA A 117 10.01 6.18 4.91
C ALA A 117 8.72 6.09 4.09
N VAL A 118 8.08 7.24 3.84
CA VAL A 118 6.86 7.31 3.02
C VAL A 118 7.03 8.36 1.94
N MET A 119 6.81 7.97 0.69
CA MET A 119 6.93 8.84 -0.48
C MET A 119 5.67 8.78 -1.35
N HIS A 120 5.24 9.95 -1.81
CA HIS A 120 4.08 10.08 -2.71
C HIS A 120 4.39 11.03 -3.86
N ALA A 121 4.10 10.58 -5.07
CA ALA A 121 3.91 11.40 -6.25
C ALA A 121 2.45 11.21 -6.71
N ILE A 122 1.60 12.22 -6.47
CA ILE A 122 0.15 12.14 -6.74
C ILE A 122 -0.24 13.28 -7.67
N GLN A 123 -0.86 12.94 -8.79
CA GLN A 123 -1.49 13.87 -9.72
C GLN A 123 -2.97 13.51 -9.86
N SER A 124 -3.86 14.49 -9.61
CA SER A 124 -5.31 14.32 -9.70
C SER A 124 -5.95 15.48 -10.47
N GLY A 125 -6.97 15.19 -11.30
CA GLY A 125 -7.75 16.20 -12.00
C GLY A 125 -8.74 16.96 -11.09
N GLY A 126 -9.07 16.40 -9.93
CA GLY A 126 -9.85 17.01 -8.86
C GLY A 126 -9.06 17.23 -7.56
N CYS A 127 -9.77 17.58 -6.47
CA CYS A 127 -9.18 17.87 -5.16
C CYS A 127 -8.29 16.71 -4.68
N ASN A 128 -7.09 17.00 -4.17
CA ASN A 128 -6.21 15.98 -3.58
C ASN A 128 -6.38 15.99 -2.05
N ALA A 129 -6.94 14.92 -1.49
CA ALA A 129 -7.12 14.78 -0.04
C ALA A 129 -6.01 13.87 0.51
N ARG A 130 -4.90 14.50 0.90
CA ARG A 130 -3.77 13.79 1.52
C ARG A 130 -3.88 13.92 3.04
N TYR A 131 -4.44 12.89 3.69
CA TYR A 131 -4.49 12.78 5.14
C TYR A 131 -3.35 11.89 5.63
N THR A 132 -2.20 12.51 5.89
CA THR A 132 -1.11 11.88 6.64
C THR A 132 -1.23 12.32 8.09
N GLU A 133 -1.81 11.51 8.98
CA GLU A 133 -1.54 11.49 10.43
C GLU A 133 -2.54 10.59 11.17
N TRP A 134 -2.04 9.64 11.96
CA TRP A 134 -2.24 9.55 13.42
C TRP A 134 -1.16 8.58 13.98
N TRP A 135 -0.28 9.16 14.82
CA TRP A 135 0.85 8.56 15.57
C TRP A 135 2.13 8.21 14.80
N LEU A 136 2.93 9.23 14.47
CA LEU A 136 4.39 9.13 14.44
C LEU A 136 4.91 9.08 15.89
N GLN A 137 5.02 7.90 16.49
CA GLN A 137 5.82 7.72 17.71
C GLN A 137 7.15 7.08 17.33
N ASN A 138 8.24 7.82 17.60
CA ASN A 138 9.65 7.41 17.74
C ASN A 138 10.65 8.19 16.87
N THR A 139 10.68 9.51 17.02
CA THR A 139 11.95 10.26 16.86
C THR A 139 12.29 10.92 18.19
N LEU A 140 12.98 10.18 19.04
CA LEU A 140 14.13 10.57 19.88
C LEU A 140 14.33 9.49 20.96
N PRO A 141 15.51 8.87 21.09
CA PRO A 141 15.85 8.21 22.33
C PRO A 141 15.89 9.29 23.42
N THR A 142 15.20 9.06 24.53
CA THR A 142 15.45 9.74 25.79
C THR A 142 16.94 9.68 26.09
N ARG A 143 17.65 10.79 25.87
CA ARG A 143 18.94 11.00 26.53
C ARG A 143 18.65 11.56 27.92
N LEU A 144 19.26 10.88 28.90
CA LEU A 144 19.40 11.27 30.30
C LEU A 144 19.86 12.72 30.44
#